data_AF-A0A1X2DUS5-F1
#
_entry.id   AF-A0A1X2DUS5-F1
#
_cell.length_a   1.000
_cell.length_b   1.000
_cell.length_c   1.000
_cell.angle_alpha   90.00
_cell.angle_beta   90.00
_cell.angle_gamma   90.00
#
_symmetry.space_group_name_H-M   'P 1'
#
loop_
_entity.id
_entity.type
_entity.pdbx_description
1 polymer ?
#
loop_
_entity_poly.entity_id
_entity_poly.type
_entity_poly.pdbx_seq_one_letter_code
_entity_poly.pdbx_strand_id
1 'polypeptide(L)' 'MDEGVTWSVEPSGSATTRVSARVWATFPRHLVGRIASLAFTRLLNGVEKDREHTGTELRYLKDVIDNSSQSKSPGPK' A
#
# COMPACT_ATOMS: atom_id res chain seq x y z
N MET A 1 9.60 -10.08 15.62
CA MET A 1 8.49 -9.83 14.68
C MET A 1 8.82 -8.54 13.99
N ASP A 2 8.62 -8.49 12.68
CA ASP A 2 8.88 -7.30 11.88
C ASP A 2 7.73 -7.11 10.92
N GLU A 3 7.31 -5.86 10.70
CA GLU A 3 6.21 -5.48 9.84
C GLU A 3 6.53 -4.18 9.12
N GLY A 4 5.96 -4.01 7.94
CA GLY A 4 6.16 -2.78 7.20
C GLY A 4 5.50 -2.75 5.83
N VAL A 5 5.75 -1.65 5.14
CA VAL A 5 5.28 -1.42 3.78
C VAL A 5 6.46 -1.04 2.91
N THR A 6 6.63 -1.76 1.81
CA THR A 6 7.58 -1.37 0.76
C THR A 6 6.81 -0.70 -0.37
N TRP A 7 7.18 0.54 -0.68
CA TRP A 7 6.65 1.32 -1.80
C TRP A 7 7.50 1.13 -3.04
N SER A 8 6.88 1.13 -4.21
CA SER A 8 7.56 1.00 -5.50
C SER A 8 6.90 1.88 -6.56
N VAL A 9 7.72 2.46 -7.43
CA VAL A 9 7.30 3.35 -8.51
C VAL A 9 7.96 2.87 -9.78
N GLU A 10 7.16 2.52 -10.78
CA GLU A 10 7.64 1.98 -12.05
C GLU A 10 6.96 2.70 -13.22
N PRO A 11 7.69 3.06 -14.28
CA PRO A 11 7.07 3.53 -15.52
C PRO A 11 6.10 2.49 -16.08
N SER A 12 4.95 2.94 -16.56
CA SER A 12 4.00 2.10 -17.30
C SER A 12 3.65 2.81 -18.61
N GLY A 13 4.38 2.45 -19.69
CA GLY A 13 4.30 3.18 -20.95
C GLY A 13 4.87 4.60 -20.87
N SER A 14 4.50 5.45 -21.84
CA SER A 14 5.09 6.79 -22.01
C SER A 14 4.48 7.88 -21.14
N ALA A 15 3.27 7.67 -20.62
CA ALA A 15 2.49 8.70 -19.94
C ALA A 15 1.90 8.25 -18.60
N THR A 16 2.14 7.01 -18.16
CA THR A 16 1.60 6.52 -16.89
C THR A 16 2.68 5.94 -16.01
N THR A 17 2.44 5.97 -14.71
CA THR A 17 3.34 5.44 -13.69
C THR A 17 2.54 4.53 -12.79
N ARG A 18 3.05 3.33 -12.55
CA ARG A 18 2.49 2.40 -11.58
C ARG A 18 3.14 2.68 -10.23
N VAL A 19 2.33 3.13 -9.28
CA VAL A 19 2.71 3.16 -7.87
C VAL A 19 2.12 1.93 -7.20
N SER A 20 2.93 1.17 -6.48
CA SER A 20 2.50 -0.03 -5.77
C SER A 20 3.02 -0.01 -4.33
N ALA A 21 2.28 -0.63 -3.43
CA ALA A 21 2.68 -0.84 -2.06
C ALA A 21 2.53 -2.32 -1.70
N ARG A 22 3.54 -2.87 -1.04
CA ARG A 22 3.54 -4.23 -0.53
C ARG A 22 3.62 -4.19 0.98
N VAL A 23 2.51 -4.54 1.62
CA VAL A 23 2.44 -4.78 3.07
C VAL A 23 3.04 -6.15 3.36
N TRP A 24 3.91 -6.25 4.35
CA TRP A 24 4.53 -7.51 4.76
C TRP A 24 4.70 -7.60 6.28
N ALA A 25 4.74 -8.83 6.78
CA ALA A 25 5.03 -9.14 8.17
C ALA A 25 5.79 -10.47 8.26
N THR A 26 6.79 -10.54 9.15
CA THR A 26 7.61 -11.74 9.39
C THR A 26 7.29 -12.35 10.76
N PHE A 27 6.88 -13.62 10.76
CA PHE A 27 6.53 -14.37 11.97
C PHE A 27 7.55 -15.48 12.28
N PRO A 28 7.93 -15.68 13.56
CA PRO A 28 8.89 -16.72 13.95
C PRO A 28 8.32 -18.14 13.77
N ARG A 29 9.19 -19.08 13.39
CA ARG A 29 8.84 -20.46 12.97
C ARG A 29 8.39 -21.42 14.09
N HIS A 30 8.60 -21.12 15.38
CA HIS A 30 8.60 -22.16 16.42
C HIS A 30 7.83 -21.92 17.75
N LEU A 31 7.10 -20.81 17.97
CA LEU A 31 6.42 -20.58 19.26
C LEU A 31 4.87 -20.49 19.19
N VAL A 32 4.25 -21.57 19.68
CA VAL A 32 3.00 -21.63 20.49
C VAL A 32 1.66 -21.41 19.78
N GLY A 33 1.15 -22.50 19.19
CA GLY A 33 -0.01 -22.58 18.28
C GLY A 33 -1.38 -22.10 18.75
N ARG A 34 -1.58 -21.65 20.00
CA ARG A 34 -2.85 -21.02 20.45
C ARG A 34 -2.76 -19.49 20.54
N ILE A 35 -1.64 -18.95 21.03
CA ILE A 35 -1.40 -17.50 21.04
C ILE A 35 -1.07 -17.04 19.63
N ALA A 36 -0.34 -17.84 18.86
CA ALA A 36 -0.06 -17.59 17.45
C ALA A 36 -1.35 -17.55 16.64
N SER A 37 -2.31 -18.45 16.82
CA SER A 37 -3.61 -18.39 16.11
C SER A 37 -4.37 -17.09 16.40
N LEU A 38 -4.44 -16.66 17.66
CA LEU A 38 -5.16 -15.43 18.03
C LEU A 38 -4.46 -14.17 17.51
N ALA A 39 -3.12 -14.16 17.59
CA ALA A 39 -2.30 -13.11 17.03
C ALA A 39 -2.35 -13.12 15.50
N PHE A 40 -2.39 -14.28 14.85
CA PHE A 40 -2.48 -14.41 13.39
C PHE A 40 -3.85 -13.96 12.91
N THR A 41 -4.96 -14.27 13.57
CA THR A 41 -6.27 -13.71 13.17
C THR A 41 -6.33 -12.20 13.42
N ARG A 42 -5.80 -11.71 14.55
CA ARG A 42 -5.75 -10.26 14.81
C ARG A 42 -4.78 -9.51 13.90
N LEU A 43 -3.67 -10.12 13.52
CA LEU A 43 -2.64 -9.55 12.67
C LEU A 43 -2.91 -9.82 11.19
N LEU A 44 -3.67 -10.85 10.82
CA LEU A 44 -4.29 -10.95 9.49
C LEU A 44 -5.38 -9.90 9.37
N ASN A 45 -6.24 -9.73 10.36
CA ASN A 45 -7.18 -8.60 10.38
C ASN A 45 -6.42 -7.26 10.38
N GLY A 46 -5.26 -7.20 11.05
CA GLY A 46 -4.35 -6.06 11.04
C GLY A 46 -3.71 -5.81 9.68
N VAL A 47 -3.17 -6.83 9.02
CA VAL A 47 -2.55 -6.80 7.69
C VAL A 47 -3.59 -6.54 6.61
N GLU A 48 -4.78 -7.09 6.75
CA GLU A 48 -5.90 -6.86 5.85
C GLU A 48 -6.42 -5.43 6.00
N LYS A 49 -6.54 -4.94 7.25
CA LYS A 49 -6.82 -3.54 7.55
C LYS A 49 -5.72 -2.61 7.05
N ASP A 50 -4.45 -2.98 7.20
CA ASP A 50 -3.32 -2.21 6.71
C ASP A 50 -3.27 -2.23 5.18
N ARG A 51 -3.67 -3.33 4.55
CA ARG A 51 -3.81 -3.43 3.09
C ARG A 51 -4.96 -2.56 2.58
N GLU A 52 -6.09 -2.54 3.27
CA GLU A 52 -7.21 -1.65 2.95
C GLU A 52 -6.83 -0.18 3.15
N HIS A 53 -6.14 0.13 4.24
CA HIS A 53 -5.62 1.46 4.54
C HIS A 53 -4.61 1.92 3.48
N THR A 54 -3.60 1.09 3.20
CA THR A 54 -2.60 1.35 2.14
C THR A 54 -3.27 1.50 0.77
N GLY A 55 -4.32 0.73 0.49
CA GLY A 55 -5.13 0.88 -0.73
C GLY A 55 -5.87 2.21 -0.79
N THR A 56 -6.35 2.70 0.35
CA THR A 56 -6.97 4.02 0.48
C THR A 56 -5.95 5.13 0.28
N GLU A 57 -4.76 5.01 0.85
CA GLU A 57 -3.66 5.96 0.65
C GLU A 57 -3.21 6.00 -0.81
N LEU A 58 -3.09 4.85 -1.49
CA LEU A 58 -2.77 4.78 -2.91
C LEU A 58 -3.82 5.50 -3.77
N ARG A 59 -5.11 5.34 -3.44
CA ARG A 59 -6.20 6.01 -4.15
C ARG A 59 -6.17 7.51 -3.91
N TYR A 60 -6.00 7.93 -2.67
CA TYR A 60 -5.85 9.33 -2.32
C TYR A 60 -4.65 9.97 -3.05
N LEU A 61 -3.51 9.29 -3.06
CA LEU A 61 -2.32 9.75 -3.76
C LEU A 61 -2.57 9.91 -5.26
N LYS A 62 -3.26 8.95 -5.89
CA LYS A 62 -3.69 9.05 -7.28
C LYS A 62 -4.56 10.28 -7.52
N ASP A 63 -5.57 10.49 -6.69
CA ASP A 63 -6.50 11.63 -6.84
C ASP A 63 -5.77 12.97 -6.69
N VAL A 64 -4.85 13.09 -5.73
CA VAL A 64 -4.03 14.31 -5.54
C VAL A 64 -3.13 14.56 -6.77
N ILE A 65 -2.47 13.52 -7.28
CA ILE A 65 -1.61 13.64 -8.46
C ILE A 65 -2.44 14.04 -9.68
N ASP A 66 -3.54 13.35 -9.97
CA ASP A 66 -4.38 13.60 -11.14
C ASP A 66 -4.98 15.02 -11.09
N ASN A 67 -5.43 15.47 -9.92
CA ASN A 67 -6.00 16.81 -9.75
C ASN A 67 -4.93 17.91 -9.83
N SER A 68 -3.74 17.68 -9.27
CA SER A 68 -2.62 18.62 -9.40
C SER A 68 -2.11 18.71 -10.84
N SER A 69 -2.20 17.62 -11.61
CA SER A 69 -1.80 17.56 -13.01
C SER A 69 -2.76 18.34 -13.91
N GLN A 70 -4.05 18.32 -13.63
CA GLN A 70 -5.07 19.09 -14.37
C GLN A 70 -4.93 20.61 -14.17
N SER A 71 -4.46 21.05 -13.00
CA SER A 71 -4.21 22.48 -12.73
C SER A 71 -3.07 23.09 -13.54
N LYS A 72 -2.23 22.28 -14.19
CA LYS A 72 -1.02 22.71 -14.92
C LYS A 72 -1.19 22.79 -16.45
N SER A 73 -2.38 22.54 -17.00
CA SER A 73 -2.61 22.72 -18.44
C SER A 73 -2.47 24.21 -18.83
N PRO A 74 -1.50 24.60 -19.66
CA PRO A 74 -1.48 25.93 -20.23
C PRO A 74 -2.62 26.01 -21.26
N GLY A 75 -3.48 27.02 -21.14
CA GLY A 75 -4.53 27.28 -22.13
C GLY A 75 -3.96 27.44 -23.54
N PRO A 76 -4.72 27.11 -24.59
CA PRO A 76 -4.26 27.26 -25.96
C PRO A 76 -3.98 28.74 -26.24
N LYS A 77 -2.83 29.04 -26.86
CA LYS A 77 -2.57 30.31 -27.54
C LYS A 77 -3.07 30.25 -28.96
#